data_AF-A0A2E8KV90-F1
#
_entry.id   AF-A0A2E8KV90-F1
#
_cell.length_a   1.000
_cell.length_b   1.000
_cell.length_c   1.000
_cell.angle_alpha   90.00
_cell.angle_beta   90.00
_cell.angle_gamma   90.00
#
_symmetry.space_group_name_H-M   'P 1'
#
loop_
_entity.id
_entity.type
_entity.pdbx_description
1 polymer ?
#
loop_
_entity_poly.entity_id
_entity_poly.type
_entity_poly.pdbx_seq_one_letter_code
_entity_poly.pdbx_strand_id
1 'polypeptide(L)'
;MMIRVLISLLLFSFSLFSITEEDPDFDIGSEFETKNFSSAVLYHYKNDAIRVDMSRDLLSDSDFFLHNATVDARDLYKIKRGEKIKILESFREGKIYKVKLLKENARRSHYYLISDNLSQFNLLNSDTQSS
;
A
#
# COMPACT_ATOMS: atom_id res chain seq x y z
N MET A 1 -3.68 19.99 -46.50
CA MET A 1 -3.56 18.54 -46.25
C MET A 1 -2.60 18.23 -45.10
N MET A 2 -1.43 18.89 -44.99
CA MET A 2 -0.42 18.64 -43.95
C MET A 2 -0.88 18.91 -42.50
N ILE A 3 -1.70 19.94 -42.24
CA ILE A 3 -2.20 20.26 -40.89
C ILE A 3 -3.11 19.16 -40.30
N ARG A 4 -3.89 18.48 -41.15
CA ARG A 4 -4.75 17.36 -40.71
C ARG A 4 -3.94 16.14 -40.28
N VAL A 5 -2.81 15.90 -40.95
CA VAL A 5 -1.87 14.82 -40.61
C VAL A 5 -1.15 15.12 -39.29
N LEU A 6 -0.74 16.37 -39.07
CA LEU A 6 -0.13 16.83 -37.81
C LEU A 6 -1.06 16.70 -36.61
N ILE A 7 -2.35 17.07 -36.75
CA ILE A 7 -3.35 16.92 -35.68
C ILE A 7 -3.62 15.44 -35.41
N SER A 8 -3.69 14.60 -36.44
CA SER A 8 -3.87 13.15 -36.28
C SER A 8 -2.68 12.49 -35.58
N LEU A 9 -1.45 12.95 -35.84
CA LEU A 9 -0.24 12.44 -35.20
C LEU A 9 -0.18 12.83 -33.71
N LEU A 10 -0.58 14.07 -33.39
CA LEU A 10 -0.64 14.57 -32.01
C LEU A 10 -1.66 13.80 -31.16
N LEU A 11 -2.84 13.51 -31.72
CA LEU A 11 -3.87 12.73 -31.02
C LEU A 11 -3.47 11.26 -30.85
N PHE A 12 -2.72 10.69 -31.81
CA PHE A 12 -2.19 9.33 -31.70
C PHE A 12 -1.08 9.20 -30.66
N SER A 13 -0.27 10.25 -30.46
CA SER A 13 0.74 10.25 -29.38
C SER A 13 0.14 10.32 -27.97
N PHE A 14 -1.06 10.88 -27.81
CA PHE A 14 -1.68 11.01 -26.49
C PHE A 14 -2.25 9.67 -25.97
N SER A 15 -2.62 8.74 -26.86
CA SER A 15 -3.10 7.41 -26.49
C SER A 15 -2.01 6.45 -25.98
N LEU A 16 -0.72 6.80 -26.12
CA LEU A 16 0.39 5.96 -25.70
C LEU A 16 0.84 6.23 -24.25
N PHE A 17 0.32 7.27 -23.59
CA PHE A 17 0.62 7.60 -22.20
C PHE A 17 -0.50 7.10 -21.27
N SER A 18 -0.82 5.81 -21.34
CA SER A 18 -1.48 5.09 -20.25
C SER A 18 -0.47 4.09 -19.73
N ILE A 19 0.48 4.57 -18.93
CA ILE A 19 1.25 3.71 -18.04
C ILE A 19 0.26 3.35 -16.94
N THR A 20 -0.39 2.20 -17.06
CA THR A 20 -0.94 1.53 -15.89
C THR A 20 0.27 1.10 -15.09
N GLU A 21 0.59 1.80 -13.99
CA GLU A 21 1.43 1.20 -12.97
C GLU A 21 0.69 -0.06 -12.54
N GLU A 22 1.25 -1.23 -12.84
CA GLU A 22 0.73 -2.49 -12.34
C GLU A 22 0.89 -2.43 -10.82
N ASP A 23 -0.20 -2.07 -10.13
CA ASP A 23 -0.26 -2.12 -8.67
C ASP A 23 0.16 -3.52 -8.24
N PRO A 24 1.13 -3.67 -7.32
CA PRO A 24 1.57 -5.00 -6.92
C PRO A 24 0.42 -5.68 -6.18
N ASP A 25 -0.28 -6.58 -6.87
CA ASP A 25 -1.27 -7.47 -6.28
C ASP A 25 -0.51 -8.59 -5.59
N PHE A 26 -0.43 -8.50 -4.26
CA PHE A 26 0.27 -9.49 -3.46
C PHE A 26 -0.67 -10.64 -3.08
N ASP A 27 -0.20 -11.87 -3.26
CA ASP A 27 -0.99 -13.05 -2.99
C ASP A 27 -1.45 -13.15 -1.53
N ILE A 28 -2.71 -13.52 -1.33
CA ILE A 28 -3.26 -13.81 -0.01
C ILE A 28 -2.45 -14.93 0.64
N GLY A 29 -2.07 -14.72 1.89
CA GLY A 29 -1.24 -15.65 2.65
C GLY A 29 0.26 -15.35 2.59
N SER A 30 0.69 -14.44 1.72
CA SER A 30 2.09 -13.98 1.68
C SER A 30 2.52 -13.37 3.01
N GLU A 31 3.75 -13.68 3.41
CA GLU A 31 4.33 -13.21 4.66
C GLU A 31 5.47 -12.22 4.36
N PHE A 32 5.53 -11.17 5.16
CA PHE A 32 6.46 -10.07 4.96
C PHE A 32 7.17 -9.75 6.25
N GLU A 33 8.46 -9.42 6.17
CA GLU A 33 9.27 -8.98 7.30
C GLU A 33 9.67 -7.51 7.14
N THR A 34 9.48 -6.73 8.20
CA THR A 34 9.82 -5.31 8.21
C THR A 34 11.33 -5.07 8.05
N LYS A 35 11.73 -4.18 7.13
CA LYS A 35 13.13 -3.75 6.91
C LYS A 35 13.70 -3.00 8.13
N ASN A 36 15.04 -2.95 8.22
CA ASN A 36 15.76 -2.37 9.36
C ASN A 36 15.43 -0.90 9.69
N PHE A 37 14.96 -0.11 8.71
CA PHE A 37 14.63 1.31 8.86
C PHE A 37 13.19 1.65 8.44
N SER A 38 12.27 0.71 8.60
CA SER A 38 10.86 0.96 8.26
C SER A 38 10.19 1.94 9.23
N SER A 39 9.44 2.88 8.65
CA SER A 39 8.50 3.77 9.33
C SER A 39 7.05 3.33 9.16
N ALA A 40 6.81 2.08 8.76
CA ALA A 40 5.50 1.62 8.35
C ALA A 40 4.52 1.63 9.54
N VAL A 41 3.28 1.95 9.22
CA VAL A 41 2.20 2.05 10.18
C VAL A 41 1.07 1.12 9.75
N LEU A 42 0.51 0.42 10.71
CA LEU A 42 -0.70 -0.36 10.53
C LEU A 42 -1.88 0.39 11.15
N TYR A 43 -2.99 0.45 10.45
CA TYR A 43 -4.21 1.12 10.90
C TYR A 43 -5.11 0.13 11.63
N HIS A 44 -5.72 0.55 12.73
CA HIS A 44 -6.74 -0.24 13.42
C HIS A 44 -8.03 -0.37 12.60
N TYR A 45 -8.39 0.65 11.83
CA TYR A 45 -9.65 0.69 11.09
C TYR A 45 -9.41 0.86 9.58
N LYS A 46 -10.15 0.07 8.80
CA LYS A 46 -10.09 0.10 7.32
C LYS A 46 -10.34 1.50 6.76
N ASN A 47 -11.33 2.19 7.30
CA ASN A 47 -11.75 3.50 6.81
C ASN A 47 -10.67 4.57 7.00
N ASP A 48 -9.79 4.41 8.00
CA ASP A 48 -8.66 5.33 8.19
C ASP A 48 -7.59 5.11 7.12
N ALA A 49 -7.23 3.85 6.86
CA ALA A 49 -6.30 3.51 5.78
C ALA A 49 -6.82 4.01 4.42
N ILE A 50 -8.11 3.78 4.14
CA ILE A 50 -8.81 4.26 2.94
C ILE A 50 -8.78 5.79 2.83
N ARG A 51 -9.06 6.50 3.92
CA ARG A 51 -9.09 7.96 3.92
C ARG A 51 -7.71 8.55 3.66
N VAL A 52 -6.66 7.95 4.24
CA VAL A 52 -5.28 8.36 4.02
C VAL A 52 -4.85 8.08 2.58
N ASP A 53 -5.11 6.89 2.07
CA ASP A 53 -4.86 6.48 0.68
C ASP A 53 -5.49 7.48 -0.31
N MET A 54 -6.79 7.75 -0.21
CA MET A 54 -7.46 8.72 -1.09
C MET A 54 -6.91 10.14 -0.97
N SER A 55 -6.43 10.53 0.21
CA SER A 55 -5.87 11.87 0.39
C SER A 55 -4.50 12.05 -0.27
N ARG A 56 -3.75 10.97 -0.49
CA ARG A 56 -2.46 11.01 -1.21
C ARG A 56 -2.65 11.44 -2.66
N ASP A 57 -3.65 10.85 -3.32
CA ASP A 57 -3.94 11.10 -4.74
C ASP A 57 -4.49 12.52 -5.00
N LEU A 58 -4.99 13.19 -3.95
CA LEU A 58 -5.75 14.44 -4.08
C LEU A 58 -5.04 15.67 -3.52
N LEU A 59 -4.04 15.51 -2.66
CA LEU A 59 -3.43 16.59 -1.91
C LEU A 59 -1.98 16.85 -2.34
N SER A 60 -1.59 18.13 -2.34
CA SER A 60 -0.17 18.51 -2.46
C SER A 60 0.61 18.00 -1.25
N ASP A 61 1.93 17.78 -1.38
CA ASP A 61 2.78 17.26 -0.29
C ASP A 61 2.60 18.01 1.05
N SER A 62 2.39 19.33 1.01
CA SER A 62 2.14 20.14 2.21
C SER A 62 0.80 19.88 2.89
N ASP A 63 -0.24 19.59 2.12
CA ASP A 63 -1.59 19.33 2.64
C ASP A 63 -1.70 17.88 3.15
N PHE A 64 -0.93 16.96 2.57
CA PHE A 64 -0.84 15.57 2.99
C PHE A 64 -0.32 15.42 4.43
N PHE A 65 0.66 16.22 4.85
CA PHE A 65 1.17 16.22 6.24
C PHE A 65 0.10 16.65 7.25
N LEU A 66 -0.70 17.67 6.93
CA LEU A 66 -1.79 18.13 7.80
C LEU A 66 -2.92 17.10 7.87
N HIS A 67 -3.21 16.42 6.77
CA HIS A 67 -4.27 15.41 6.72
C HIS A 67 -3.88 14.10 7.43
N ASN A 68 -2.62 13.66 7.34
CA ASN A 68 -2.15 12.51 8.13
C ASN A 68 -2.17 12.75 9.63
N ALA A 69 -2.04 14.00 10.08
CA ALA A 69 -2.19 14.37 11.49
C ALA A 69 -3.63 14.19 12.03
N THR A 70 -4.60 13.89 11.16
CA THR A 70 -6.02 13.68 11.52
C THR A 70 -6.29 12.26 12.02
N VAL A 71 -5.42 11.28 11.74
CA VAL A 71 -5.57 9.94 12.31
C VAL A 71 -4.96 9.93 13.70
N ASP A 72 -5.76 9.54 14.69
CA ASP A 72 -5.28 9.45 16.06
C ASP A 72 -4.14 8.44 16.15
N ALA A 73 -2.99 8.84 16.71
CA ALA A 73 -1.84 7.97 16.89
C ALA A 73 -2.17 6.73 17.74
N ARG A 74 -3.22 6.79 18.57
CA ARG A 74 -3.75 5.65 19.35
C ARG A 74 -4.38 4.59 18.46
N ASP A 75 -4.85 4.97 17.28
CA ASP A 75 -5.46 4.09 16.30
C ASP A 75 -4.46 3.54 15.27
N LEU A 76 -3.17 3.82 15.49
CA LEU A 76 -2.06 3.34 14.70
C LEU A 76 -1.22 2.37 15.52
N TYR A 77 -0.75 1.32 14.85
CA TYR A 77 0.32 0.48 15.33
C TYR A 77 1.58 0.77 14.52
N LYS A 78 2.58 1.37 15.16
CA LYS A 78 3.91 1.57 14.57
C LYS A 78 4.64 0.23 14.56
N ILE A 79 4.93 -0.28 13.37
CA ILE A 79 5.61 -1.56 13.24
C ILE A 79 7.06 -1.43 13.71
N LYS A 80 7.59 -2.50 14.32
CA LYS A 80 8.99 -2.56 14.75
C LYS A 80 9.83 -3.36 13.76
N ARG A 81 11.13 -3.08 13.76
CA ARG A 81 12.12 -3.85 12.99
C ARG A 81 11.99 -5.35 13.26
N GLY A 82 12.01 -6.15 12.19
CA GLY A 82 11.95 -7.61 12.25
C GLY A 82 10.58 -8.18 12.62
N GLU A 83 9.55 -7.34 12.80
CA GLU A 83 8.19 -7.85 12.94
C GLU A 83 7.69 -8.38 11.59
N LYS A 84 6.88 -9.44 11.66
CA LYS A 84 6.34 -10.12 10.49
C LYS A 84 4.84 -9.90 10.39
N ILE A 85 4.37 -9.72 9.17
CA ILE A 85 2.94 -9.61 8.86
C ILE A 85 2.56 -10.65 7.80
N LYS A 86 1.29 -11.02 7.80
CA LYS A 86 0.70 -11.91 6.80
C LYS A 86 -0.50 -11.25 6.14
N ILE A 87 -0.57 -11.27 4.81
CA ILE A 87 -1.73 -10.77 4.08
C ILE A 87 -2.89 -11.75 4.25
N LEU A 88 -4.04 -11.23 4.67
CA LEU A 88 -5.28 -11.99 4.84
C LEU A 88 -6.28 -11.73 3.72
N GLU A 89 -6.46 -10.47 3.35
CA GLU A 89 -7.44 -10.01 2.35
C GLU A 89 -6.90 -8.75 1.67
N SER A 90 -7.30 -8.54 0.42
CA SER A 90 -7.04 -7.33 -0.36
C SER A 90 -8.34 -6.56 -0.58
N PHE A 91 -8.28 -5.23 -0.58
CA PHE A 91 -9.39 -4.33 -0.89
C PHE A 91 -8.95 -3.26 -1.88
N ARG A 92 -9.91 -2.73 -2.63
CA ARG A 92 -9.68 -1.65 -3.62
C ARG A 92 -8.56 -2.01 -4.57
N GLU A 93 -8.67 -3.17 -5.21
CA GLU A 93 -7.74 -3.58 -6.27
C GLU A 93 -6.27 -3.56 -5.80
N GLY A 94 -5.99 -4.05 -4.58
CA GLY A 94 -4.62 -4.13 -4.06
C GLY A 94 -4.13 -2.90 -3.30
N LYS A 95 -4.89 -1.80 -3.23
CA LYS A 95 -4.44 -0.58 -2.52
C LYS A 95 -4.41 -0.73 -1.01
N ILE A 96 -5.31 -1.52 -0.44
CA ILE A 96 -5.41 -1.72 1.02
C ILE A 96 -5.43 -3.21 1.36
N TYR A 97 -4.53 -3.63 2.24
CA TYR A 97 -4.43 -5.01 2.71
C TYR A 97 -4.90 -5.15 4.15
N LYS A 98 -5.71 -6.18 4.42
CA LYS A 98 -5.92 -6.69 5.77
C LYS A 98 -4.75 -7.58 6.13
N VAL A 99 -4.09 -7.30 7.24
CA VAL A 99 -2.88 -8.04 7.64
C VAL A 99 -2.99 -8.55 9.07
N LYS A 100 -2.41 -9.73 9.31
CA LYS A 100 -2.19 -10.27 10.65
C LYS A 100 -0.76 -10.00 11.08
N LEU A 101 -0.58 -9.47 12.28
CA LEU A 101 0.75 -9.37 12.90
C LEU A 101 1.14 -10.75 13.47
N LEU A 102 2.24 -11.33 13.00
CA LEU A 102 2.74 -12.64 13.42
C LEU A 102 3.57 -12.49 14.70
N LYS A 103 2.90 -12.10 15.79
CA LYS A 103 3.50 -11.85 17.10
C LYS A 103 2.65 -12.52 18.18
N GLU A 104 3.29 -13.18 19.15
CA GLU A 104 2.60 -13.94 20.20
C GLU A 104 1.57 -13.11 20.98
N ASN A 105 1.88 -11.85 21.26
CA ASN A 105 1.03 -10.95 22.05
C ASN A 105 0.55 -9.74 21.23
N ALA A 106 0.06 -9.98 20.02
CA ALA A 106 -0.58 -8.94 19.23
C ALA A 106 -1.85 -8.43 19.94
N ARG A 107 -1.98 -7.10 20.08
CA ARG A 107 -3.14 -6.47 20.76
C ARG A 107 -4.46 -6.66 20.01
N ARG A 108 -4.39 -6.93 18.70
CA ARG A 108 -5.54 -7.11 17.81
C ARG A 108 -5.32 -8.31 16.91
N SER A 109 -6.42 -8.89 16.45
CA SER A 109 -6.40 -10.04 15.52
C SER A 109 -5.91 -9.68 14.12
N HIS A 110 -6.17 -8.45 13.68
CA HIS A 110 -5.76 -7.92 12.38
C HIS A 110 -5.64 -6.40 12.41
N TYR A 111 -5.00 -5.89 11.36
CA TYR A 111 -4.79 -4.48 11.08
C TYR A 111 -4.98 -4.23 9.57
N TYR A 112 -4.88 -2.97 9.15
CA TYR A 112 -4.94 -2.57 7.75
C TYR A 112 -3.64 -1.86 7.34
N LEU A 113 -3.16 -2.14 6.13
CA LEU A 113 -1.92 -1.62 5.57
C LEU A 113 -2.21 -1.04 4.18
N ILE A 114 -1.66 0.15 3.91
CA ILE A 114 -1.69 0.75 2.56
C ILE A 114 -0.54 0.13 1.75
N SER A 115 -0.82 -0.28 0.51
CA SER A 115 0.11 -0.97 -0.40
C SER A 115 1.46 -0.29 -0.52
N ASP A 116 1.51 1.04 -0.64
CA ASP A 116 2.77 1.80 -0.74
C ASP A 116 3.76 1.51 0.40
N ASN A 117 3.23 1.23 1.60
CA ASN A 117 4.06 0.93 2.76
C ASN A 117 4.69 -0.48 2.69
N LEU A 118 4.22 -1.37 1.80
CA LEU A 118 4.82 -2.69 1.58
C LEU A 118 6.24 -2.60 1.01
N SER A 119 6.59 -1.51 0.33
CA SER A 119 7.97 -1.21 -0.09
C SER A 119 8.97 -1.22 1.09
N GLN A 120 8.48 -1.04 2.32
CA GLN A 120 9.29 -1.07 3.54
C GLN A 120 9.44 -2.47 4.15
N PHE A 121 8.96 -3.50 3.46
CA PHE A 121 9.04 -4.89 3.87
C PHE A 121 9.81 -5.71 2.84
N ASN A 122 10.33 -6.84 3.29
CA ASN A 122 10.84 -7.90 2.44
C ASN A 122 9.81 -9.02 2.39
N LEU A 123 9.47 -9.48 1.19
CA LEU A 123 8.69 -10.70 1.03
C LEU A 123 9.51 -11.88 1.57
N LEU A 124 8.89 -12.69 2.42
CA LEU A 124 9.47 -13.96 2.85
C LEU A 124 9.05 -15.02 1.84
N ASN A 125 10.01 -15.59 1.10
CA ASN A 125 9.73 -16.67 0.17
C ASN A 125 9.06 -17.84 0.90
N SER A 126 8.00 -18.38 0.32
CA SER A 126 7.21 -19.50 0.85
C SER A 126 7.93 -20.86 0.71
N ASP A 127 9.23 -20.93 0.94
CA ASP A 127 10.00 -22.18 0.90
C ASP A 127 9.99 -22.85 2.27
N THR A 128 8.82 -23.17 2.82
CA THR A 128 8.70 -24.18 3.88
C THR A 128 7.30 -24.78 3.91
N GLN A 129 6.91 -25.45 2.83
CA GLN A 129 5.93 -26.55 2.89
C GLN A 129 6.41 -27.68 1.97
N SER A 130 7.33 -28.52 2.47
CA SER A 130 7.62 -29.87 1.95
C SER A 130 8.59 -30.57 2.92
N SER A 131 8.04 -31.34 3.86
CA SER A 131 8.71 -32.48 4.52
C SER A 131 7.65 -33.50 4.87
#